data_AF-A0A5S9N1W3-F1
#
_entry.id   AF-A0A5S9N1W3-F1
#
_cell.length_a   1.000
_cell.length_b   1.000
_cell.length_c   1.000
_cell.angle_alpha   90.00
_cell.angle_beta   90.00
_cell.angle_gamma   90.00
#
_symmetry.space_group_name_H-M   'P 1'
#
loop_
_entity.id
_entity.type
_entity.pdbx_description
1 polymer ?
#
loop_
_entity_poly.entity_id
_entity_poly.type
_entity_poly.pdbx_seq_one_letter_code
_entity_poly.pdbx_strand_id
1 'polypeptide(L)'
;MAPRSDELTRFVREALQRGIPRPEIEQALRDAGWQPEQVKKALAGFAEVPFPVPVPRPVLQVSAGEAFRYLLLFTALGITAFSVVGLFFTLIDYLFYDPAAVPLGPDMWVPGVLWAVARVIIAFPVFLVASWLVARSLRRDPAERGSAIRRWFTYLAMFVAVAVIIGDFVTLVAYVLGGGTTARFLLKVLVVAVVAGLILGYYLWDLRDTERGRRPVPALFLGVAVLASVTAVGAGLWLMGPPSEQAARRIDDRRVEDLRSLAAGVDRYYEQNSELPESLGELSAALPTPIPLDDPSTRAPYRYSPGADRSFELCADFAQPSGDTLVRDSVWTHAAGTQCFTLTAGDKERR
;
A
#
# COMPACT_ATOMS: atom_id res chain seq x y z
N MET A 1 26.05 17.43 -22.30
CA MET A 1 25.86 18.84 -22.73
C MET A 1 26.70 19.81 -21.88
N ALA A 2 27.96 19.48 -21.57
CA ALA A 2 28.78 20.11 -20.51
C ALA A 2 30.00 21.00 -20.92
N PRO A 3 30.48 21.08 -22.18
CA PRO A 3 31.76 21.75 -22.45
C PRO A 3 31.72 23.29 -22.35
N ARG A 4 30.59 23.93 -22.67
CA ARG A 4 30.47 25.41 -22.70
C ARG A 4 30.45 26.07 -21.33
N SER A 5 29.92 25.41 -20.29
CA SER A 5 29.86 25.99 -18.93
C SER A 5 31.22 26.02 -18.24
N ASP A 6 32.08 25.03 -18.54
CA ASP A 6 33.43 24.96 -17.99
C ASP A 6 34.35 26.00 -18.64
N GLU A 7 34.18 26.26 -19.94
CA GLU A 7 34.87 27.35 -20.65
C GLU A 7 34.48 28.73 -20.11
N LEU A 8 33.18 28.97 -19.87
CA LEU A 8 32.68 30.20 -19.27
C LEU A 8 33.27 30.43 -17.87
N THR A 9 33.29 29.39 -17.04
CA THR A 9 33.84 29.46 -15.67
C THR A 9 35.35 29.70 -15.70
N ARG A 10 36.07 29.11 -16.65
CA ARG A 10 37.51 29.34 -16.86
C ARG A 10 37.78 30.78 -17.29
N PHE A 11 37.04 31.30 -18.27
CA PHE A 11 37.15 32.69 -18.71
C PHE A 11 36.92 33.68 -17.56
N VAL A 12 35.85 33.48 -16.78
CA VAL A 12 35.56 34.34 -15.62
C VAL A 12 36.69 34.28 -14.58
N ARG A 13 37.25 33.09 -14.32
CA ARG A 13 38.41 32.94 -13.42
C ARG A 13 39.61 33.75 -13.90
N GLU A 14 39.96 33.63 -15.18
CA GLU A 14 41.11 34.33 -15.77
C GLU A 14 40.92 35.85 -15.80
N ALA A 15 39.71 36.32 -16.12
CA ALA A 15 39.38 37.74 -16.12
C ALA A 15 39.48 38.34 -14.70
N LEU A 16 38.97 37.63 -13.69
CA LEU A 16 39.09 38.04 -12.29
C LEU A 16 40.54 38.00 -11.79
N GLN A 17 41.34 37.01 -12.20
CA GLN A 17 42.79 36.96 -11.88
C GLN A 17 43.56 38.16 -12.46
N ARG A 18 43.13 38.67 -13.62
CA ARG A 18 43.71 39.87 -14.25
C ARG A 18 43.22 41.19 -13.64
N GLY A 19 42.37 41.14 -12.61
CA GLY A 19 41.84 42.33 -11.94
C GLY A 19 40.75 43.07 -12.72
N ILE A 20 40.15 42.44 -13.73
CA ILE A 20 39.05 43.05 -14.50
C ILE A 20 37.81 43.12 -13.59
N PRO A 21 37.16 44.29 -13.45
CA PRO A 21 36.00 44.43 -12.59
C PRO A 21 34.79 43.65 -13.14
N ARG A 22 33.98 43.07 -12.25
CA ARG A 22 32.82 42.22 -12.59
C ARG A 22 31.84 42.83 -13.61
N PRO A 23 31.50 44.14 -13.57
CA PRO A 23 30.62 44.75 -14.56
C PRO A 23 31.16 44.69 -15.99
N GLU A 24 32.48 44.82 -16.17
CA GLU A 24 33.13 44.73 -17.48
C GLU A 24 33.11 43.29 -18.01
N ILE A 25 33.33 42.31 -17.13
CA ILE A 25 33.22 40.88 -17.47
C ILE A 25 31.77 40.55 -17.86
N GLU A 26 30.79 41.06 -17.12
CA GLU A 26 29.37 40.85 -17.42
C GLU A 26 28.98 41.43 -18.78
N GLN A 27 29.43 42.65 -19.08
CA GLN A 27 29.16 43.32 -20.34
C GLN A 27 29.79 42.56 -21.52
N ALA A 28 31.08 42.19 -21.42
CA ALA A 28 31.78 41.45 -22.46
C ALA A 28 31.13 40.09 -22.77
N LEU A 29 30.62 39.39 -21.74
CA LEU A 29 29.92 38.12 -21.93
C LEU A 29 28.53 38.31 -22.55
N ARG A 30 27.81 39.37 -22.20
CA ARG A 30 26.52 39.72 -22.83
C ARG A 30 26.70 40.07 -24.31
N ASP A 31 27.73 40.84 -24.63
CA ASP A 31 28.06 41.23 -26.01
C ASP A 31 28.47 40.02 -26.86
N ALA A 32 29.10 39.01 -26.24
CA ALA A 32 29.41 37.71 -26.85
C ALA A 32 28.18 36.77 -26.98
N GLY A 33 26.99 37.21 -26.56
CA GLY A 33 25.73 36.47 -26.71
C GLY A 33 25.43 35.46 -25.59
N TRP A 34 26.13 35.50 -24.46
CA TRP A 34 25.80 34.66 -23.31
C TRP A 34 24.49 35.10 -22.64
N GLN A 35 23.70 34.12 -22.17
CA GLN A 35 22.45 34.43 -21.47
C GLN A 35 22.74 35.10 -20.12
N PRO A 36 21.99 36.14 -19.71
CA PRO A 36 22.23 36.87 -18.46
C PRO A 36 22.29 35.98 -17.22
N GLU A 37 21.45 34.93 -17.17
CA GLU A 37 21.44 33.95 -16.09
C GLU A 37 22.73 33.12 -16.01
N GLN A 38 23.32 32.78 -17.16
CA GLN A 38 24.59 32.04 -17.22
C GLN A 38 25.75 32.90 -16.74
N VAL A 39 25.78 34.17 -17.15
CA VAL A 39 26.80 35.15 -16.74
C VAL A 39 26.74 35.42 -15.24
N LYS A 40 25.55 35.71 -14.71
CA LYS A 40 25.34 35.88 -13.26
C LYS A 40 25.76 34.65 -12.47
N LYS A 41 25.39 33.45 -12.92
CA LYS A 41 25.75 32.19 -12.25
C LYS A 41 27.27 31.96 -12.24
N ALA A 42 27.96 32.24 -13.33
CA ALA A 42 29.42 32.09 -13.43
C ALA A 42 30.16 33.09 -12.53
N LEU A 43 29.76 34.36 -12.53
CA LEU A 43 30.33 35.40 -11.65
C LEU A 43 30.05 35.13 -10.17
N ALA A 44 28.82 34.68 -9.84
CA ALA A 44 28.44 34.28 -8.49
C ALA A 44 29.18 33.04 -7.99
N GLY A 45 29.80 32.27 -8.89
CA GLY A 45 30.65 31.13 -8.56
C GLY A 45 31.97 31.51 -7.87
N PHE A 46 32.34 32.79 -7.80
CA PHE A 46 33.53 33.27 -7.10
C PHE A 46 33.15 34.24 -5.97
N ALA A 47 33.83 34.15 -4.83
CA ALA A 47 33.61 35.02 -3.68
C ALA A 47 34.32 36.38 -3.84
N GLU A 48 33.66 37.45 -3.41
CA GLU A 48 34.26 38.80 -3.30
C GLU A 48 34.98 38.90 -1.95
N VAL A 49 36.14 38.25 -1.88
CA VAL A 49 37.02 38.30 -0.71
C VAL A 49 38.36 38.90 -1.13
N PRO A 50 39.01 39.71 -0.27
CA PRO A 50 40.33 40.26 -0.55
C PRO A 50 41.36 39.13 -0.45
N PHE A 51 41.47 38.34 -1.51
CA PHE A 51 42.44 37.28 -1.70
C PHE A 51 43.10 37.45 -3.06
N PRO A 52 44.42 37.22 -3.21
CA PRO A 52 45.14 37.46 -4.47
C PRO A 52 44.65 36.64 -5.67
N VAL A 53 43.85 35.60 -5.43
CA VAL A 53 43.28 34.73 -6.47
C VAL A 53 41.76 34.67 -6.28
N PRO A 54 40.94 34.67 -7.35
CA PRO A 54 39.50 34.51 -7.20
C PRO A 54 39.16 33.18 -6.51
N VAL A 55 38.55 33.29 -5.34
CA VAL A 55 38.19 32.14 -4.50
C VAL A 55 36.89 31.53 -5.01
N PRO A 56 36.86 30.27 -5.47
CA PRO A 56 35.61 29.63 -5.88
C PRO A 56 34.69 29.45 -4.68
N ARG A 57 33.40 29.75 -4.85
CA ARG A 57 32.37 29.39 -3.88
C ARG A 57 32.12 27.88 -3.95
N PRO A 58 31.84 27.22 -2.82
CA PRO A 58 31.47 25.81 -2.82
C PRO A 58 30.23 25.59 -3.70
N VAL A 59 30.37 24.78 -4.74
CA VAL A 59 29.25 24.29 -5.54
C VAL A 59 28.58 23.16 -4.77
N LEU A 60 27.28 23.29 -4.49
CA LEU A 60 26.51 22.20 -3.90
C LEU A 60 26.51 21.02 -4.88
N GLN A 61 27.33 20.00 -4.60
CA GLN A 61 27.34 18.78 -5.39
C GLN A 61 26.05 18.00 -5.15
N VAL A 62 25.40 17.59 -6.24
CA VAL A 62 24.23 16.72 -6.21
C VAL A 62 24.67 15.36 -5.67
N SER A 63 24.48 15.13 -4.37
CA SER A 63 24.88 13.89 -3.72
C SER A 63 23.92 12.77 -4.07
N ALA A 64 24.39 11.72 -4.73
CA ALA A 64 23.59 10.52 -5.01
C ALA A 64 23.02 9.89 -3.71
N GLY A 65 23.78 9.96 -2.62
CA GLY A 65 23.33 9.52 -1.30
C GLY A 65 22.20 10.37 -0.72
N GLU A 66 22.15 11.67 -1.04
CA GLU A 66 21.04 12.54 -0.67
C GLU A 66 19.78 12.18 -1.48
N ALA A 67 19.92 11.99 -2.79
CA ALA A 67 18.81 11.54 -3.65
C ALA A 67 18.19 10.22 -3.20
N PHE A 68 19.01 9.24 -2.79
CA PHE A 68 18.53 7.97 -2.28
C PHE A 68 17.70 8.13 -0.99
N ARG A 69 18.15 8.97 -0.04
CA ARG A 69 17.42 9.21 1.21
C ARG A 69 16.05 9.85 0.96
N TYR A 70 15.99 10.84 0.05
CA TYR A 70 14.71 11.44 -0.33
C TYR A 70 13.83 10.45 -1.08
N LEU A 71 14.36 9.67 -2.03
CA LEU A 71 13.59 8.65 -2.73
C LEU A 71 12.99 7.64 -1.75
N LEU A 72 13.77 7.17 -0.79
CA LEU A 72 13.30 6.27 0.27
C LEU A 72 12.20 6.91 1.12
N LEU A 73 12.39 8.16 1.55
CA LEU A 73 11.40 8.91 2.33
C LEU A 73 10.08 9.07 1.57
N PHE A 74 10.13 9.51 0.31
CA PHE A 74 8.94 9.75 -0.52
C PHE A 74 8.22 8.44 -0.86
N THR A 75 8.98 7.38 -1.14
CA THR A 75 8.40 6.05 -1.42
C THR A 75 7.71 5.50 -0.19
N ALA A 76 8.36 5.55 0.98
CA ALA A 76 7.79 5.09 2.24
C ALA A 76 6.55 5.89 2.65
N LEU A 77 6.58 7.22 2.46
CA LEU A 77 5.42 8.08 2.67
C LEU A 77 4.25 7.71 1.74
N GLY A 78 4.52 7.55 0.44
CA GLY A 78 3.51 7.18 -0.55
C GLY A 78 2.86 5.83 -0.25
N ILE A 79 3.66 4.81 0.06
CA ILE A 79 3.16 3.48 0.44
C ILE A 79 2.30 3.56 1.71
N THR A 80 2.74 4.33 2.71
CA THR A 80 1.99 4.51 3.96
C THR A 80 0.66 5.21 3.68
N ALA A 81 0.67 6.34 2.97
CA ALA A 81 -0.53 7.11 2.66
C ALA A 81 -1.55 6.28 1.87
N PHE A 82 -1.09 5.58 0.83
CA PHE A 82 -1.93 4.69 0.03
C PHE A 82 -2.57 3.59 0.88
N SER A 83 -1.80 2.98 1.78
CA SER A 83 -2.30 1.88 2.62
C SER A 83 -3.28 2.38 3.69
N VAL A 84 -3.03 3.54 4.30
CA VAL A 84 -3.94 4.18 5.25
C VAL A 84 -5.26 4.55 4.58
N VAL A 85 -5.23 5.17 3.40
CA VAL A 85 -6.45 5.50 2.63
C VAL A 85 -7.22 4.21 2.29
N GLY A 86 -6.54 3.16 1.82
CA GLY A 86 -7.18 1.88 1.51
C GLY A 86 -7.86 1.23 2.71
N LEU A 87 -7.25 1.29 3.89
CA LEU A 87 -7.85 0.77 5.14
C LEU A 87 -9.09 1.55 5.54
N PHE A 88 -9.06 2.88 5.46
CA PHE A 88 -10.25 3.69 5.73
C PHE A 88 -11.36 3.45 4.70
N PHE A 89 -11.03 3.27 3.43
CA PHE A 89 -12.01 2.94 2.39
C PHE A 89 -12.73 1.63 2.70
N THR A 90 -11.95 0.61 3.06
CA THR A 90 -12.48 -0.68 3.49
C THR A 90 -13.38 -0.53 4.71
N LEU A 91 -12.95 0.22 5.72
CA LEU A 91 -13.75 0.49 6.91
C LEU A 91 -15.06 1.20 6.58
N ILE A 92 -15.02 2.20 5.68
CA ILE A 92 -16.21 2.93 5.23
C ILE A 92 -17.16 1.99 4.48
N ASP A 93 -16.65 1.16 3.59
CA ASP A 93 -17.47 0.21 2.84
C ASP A 93 -18.13 -0.83 3.77
N TYR A 94 -17.47 -1.20 4.87
CA TYR A 94 -18.03 -2.09 5.89
C TYR A 94 -19.09 -1.39 6.75
N LEU A 95 -18.80 -0.19 7.27
CA LEU A 95 -19.72 0.54 8.17
C LEU A 95 -20.96 1.07 7.45
N PHE A 96 -20.84 1.42 6.17
CA PHE A 96 -21.91 1.93 5.33
C PHE A 96 -22.33 0.89 4.28
N TYR A 97 -22.24 -0.39 4.64
CA TYR A 97 -22.66 -1.50 3.81
C TYR A 97 -24.14 -1.33 3.40
N ASP A 98 -24.40 -1.40 2.09
CA ASP A 98 -25.75 -1.32 1.52
C ASP A 98 -26.32 -2.74 1.42
N PRO A 99 -27.41 -3.07 2.15
CA PRO A 99 -28.01 -4.41 2.09
C PRO A 99 -28.61 -4.76 0.72
N ALA A 100 -28.80 -3.79 -0.18
CA ALA A 100 -29.20 -4.04 -1.56
C ALA A 100 -28.01 -4.34 -2.49
N ALA A 101 -26.77 -4.11 -2.05
CA ALA A 101 -25.57 -4.50 -2.77
C ALA A 101 -25.17 -5.93 -2.40
N VAL A 102 -24.89 -6.75 -3.42
CA VAL A 102 -24.45 -8.16 -3.29
C VAL A 102 -23.49 -8.30 -2.10
N PRO A 103 -23.84 -9.08 -1.05
CA PRO A 103 -22.98 -9.34 0.10
C PRO A 103 -21.65 -9.95 -0.33
N LEU A 104 -20.64 -9.10 -0.48
CA LEU A 104 -19.27 -9.56 -0.65
C LEU A 104 -18.83 -10.09 0.72
N GLY A 105 -18.85 -11.41 0.89
CA GLY A 105 -18.46 -12.07 2.13
C GLY A 105 -17.06 -11.67 2.62
N PRO A 106 -16.73 -11.95 3.89
CA PRO A 106 -15.47 -11.54 4.53
C PRO A 106 -14.21 -11.90 3.69
N ASP A 107 -14.25 -13.02 2.99
CA ASP A 107 -13.13 -13.57 2.21
C ASP A 107 -12.66 -12.67 1.08
N MET A 108 -13.53 -11.79 0.55
CA MET A 108 -13.19 -10.85 -0.53
C MET A 108 -12.34 -9.66 -0.03
N TRP A 109 -12.48 -9.29 1.24
CA TRP A 109 -11.91 -8.05 1.79
C TRP A 109 -10.63 -8.33 2.59
N VAL A 110 -10.56 -9.52 3.20
CA VAL A 110 -9.44 -9.96 4.04
C VAL A 110 -8.10 -9.87 3.31
N PRO A 111 -7.90 -10.37 2.07
CA PRO A 111 -6.59 -10.27 1.43
C PRO A 111 -6.11 -8.83 1.27
N GLY A 112 -6.99 -7.92 0.83
CA GLY A 112 -6.65 -6.51 0.60
C GLY A 112 -6.24 -5.77 1.88
N VAL A 113 -6.98 -5.99 2.96
CA VAL A 113 -6.69 -5.40 4.27
C VAL A 113 -5.38 -5.97 4.82
N LEU A 114 -5.03 -7.24 4.57
CA LEU A 114 -3.83 -7.91 5.09
C LEU A 114 -2.59 -7.24 4.50
N TRP A 115 -2.59 -7.07 3.18
CA TRP A 115 -1.52 -6.38 2.46
C TRP A 115 -1.44 -4.90 2.82
N ALA A 116 -2.56 -4.24 3.12
CA ALA A 116 -2.55 -2.86 3.57
C ALA A 116 -1.97 -2.71 4.99
N VAL A 117 -2.39 -3.54 5.94
CA VAL A 117 -1.84 -3.58 7.31
C VAL A 117 -0.35 -3.88 7.29
N ALA A 118 0.08 -4.92 6.57
CA ALA A 118 1.50 -5.29 6.46
C ALA A 118 2.35 -4.14 5.90
N ARG A 119 1.86 -3.44 4.86
CA ARG A 119 2.53 -2.26 4.30
C ARG A 119 2.64 -1.13 5.31
N VAL A 120 1.60 -0.82 6.08
CA VAL A 120 1.68 0.25 7.11
C VAL A 120 2.68 -0.13 8.20
N ILE A 121 2.65 -1.37 8.70
CA ILE A 121 3.54 -1.84 9.77
C ILE A 121 5.02 -1.71 9.37
N ILE A 122 5.37 -1.89 8.10
CA ILE A 122 6.76 -1.80 7.62
C ILE A 122 7.08 -0.39 7.11
N ALA A 123 6.25 0.16 6.21
CA ALA A 123 6.55 1.42 5.53
C ALA A 123 6.52 2.61 6.47
N PHE A 124 5.64 2.62 7.49
CA PHE A 124 5.55 3.75 8.41
C PHE A 124 6.80 3.90 9.30
N PRO A 125 7.31 2.85 9.97
CA PRO A 125 8.60 2.93 10.67
C PRO A 125 9.75 3.32 9.75
N VAL A 126 9.80 2.80 8.52
CA VAL A 126 10.81 3.18 7.52
C VAL A 126 10.72 4.66 7.19
N PHE A 127 9.51 5.21 7.01
CA PHE A 127 9.28 6.63 6.82
C PHE A 127 9.80 7.46 8.01
N LEU A 128 9.52 7.04 9.25
CA LEU A 128 10.00 7.73 10.45
C LEU A 128 11.53 7.73 10.54
N VAL A 129 12.17 6.59 10.27
CA VAL A 129 13.64 6.47 10.26
C VAL A 129 14.25 7.32 9.14
N ALA A 130 13.68 7.28 7.94
CA ALA A 130 14.14 8.10 6.82
C ALA A 130 14.00 9.60 7.12
N SER A 131 12.86 10.01 7.69
CA SER A 131 12.63 11.39 8.15
C SER A 131 13.64 11.82 9.21
N TRP A 132 13.94 10.94 10.19
CA TRP A 132 14.95 11.19 11.19
C TRP A 132 16.38 11.29 10.61
N LEU A 133 16.73 10.43 9.65
CA LEU A 133 18.02 10.46 8.96
C LEU A 133 18.23 11.76 8.19
N VAL A 134 17.20 12.22 7.46
CA VAL A 134 17.20 13.50 6.74
C VAL A 134 17.29 14.67 7.73
N ALA A 135 16.51 14.66 8.81
CA ALA A 135 16.57 15.70 9.84
C ALA A 135 17.95 15.75 10.52
N ARG A 136 18.61 14.60 10.69
CA ARG A 136 19.96 14.50 11.24
C ARG A 136 21.03 15.02 10.28
N SER A 137 20.90 14.78 8.97
CA SER A 137 21.87 15.29 7.98
C SER A 137 21.79 16.82 7.87
N LEU A 138 20.57 17.38 7.82
CA LEU A 138 20.32 18.84 7.77
C LEU A 138 20.80 19.60 9.03
N ARG A 139 20.97 18.91 10.16
CA ARG A 139 21.58 19.47 11.39
C ARG A 139 23.10 19.47 11.34
N ARG A 140 23.72 18.50 10.65
CA ARG A 140 25.17 18.35 10.55
C ARG A 140 25.76 19.27 9.49
N ASP A 141 25.10 19.41 8.35
CA ASP A 141 25.54 20.31 7.27
C ASP A 141 24.39 21.22 6.83
N PRO A 142 24.40 22.50 7.25
CA PRO A 142 23.40 23.49 6.82
C PRO A 142 23.42 23.76 5.30
N ALA A 143 24.51 23.44 4.59
CA ALA A 143 24.62 23.64 3.15
C ALA A 143 23.69 22.68 2.38
N GLU A 144 23.42 21.48 2.90
CA GLU A 144 22.46 20.52 2.31
C GLU A 144 21.02 21.10 2.25
N ARG A 145 20.69 22.13 3.04
CA ARG A 145 19.34 22.74 3.05
C ARG A 145 18.91 23.33 1.71
N GLY A 146 19.88 23.77 0.90
CA GLY A 146 19.66 24.36 -0.42
C GLY A 146 19.65 23.34 -1.57
N SER A 147 19.65 22.04 -1.28
CA SER A 147 19.77 21.01 -2.32
C SER A 147 18.63 21.06 -3.32
N ALA A 148 19.01 21.10 -4.61
CA ALA A 148 18.08 21.05 -5.72
C ALA A 148 17.24 19.76 -5.70
N ILE A 149 17.78 18.67 -5.13
CA ILE A 149 17.10 17.38 -4.97
C ILE A 149 15.89 17.51 -4.06
N ARG A 150 16.06 18.06 -2.84
CA ARG A 150 14.96 18.27 -1.90
C ARG A 150 13.86 19.09 -2.54
N ARG A 151 14.24 20.19 -3.19
CA ARG A 151 13.30 21.10 -3.85
C ARG A 151 12.51 20.38 -4.95
N TRP A 152 13.18 19.58 -5.78
CA TRP A 152 12.53 18.81 -6.83
C TRP A 152 11.55 17.77 -6.28
N PHE A 153 11.96 16.96 -5.29
CA PHE A 153 11.08 15.95 -4.72
C PHE A 153 9.91 16.55 -3.93
N THR A 154 10.11 17.66 -3.21
CA THR A 154 9.01 18.37 -2.53
C THR A 154 8.01 18.94 -3.54
N TYR A 155 8.47 19.55 -4.63
CA TYR A 155 7.57 20.00 -5.71
C TYR A 155 6.86 18.83 -6.40
N LEU A 156 7.54 17.70 -6.60
CA LEU A 156 6.93 16.49 -7.15
C LEU A 156 5.80 15.96 -6.26
N ALA A 157 6.02 15.86 -4.95
CA ALA A 157 4.97 15.43 -4.03
C ALA A 157 3.83 16.44 -3.92
N MET A 158 4.13 17.73 -3.97
CA MET A 158 3.12 18.78 -4.03
C MET A 158 2.26 18.65 -5.30
N PHE A 159 2.88 18.39 -6.44
CA PHE A 159 2.19 18.13 -7.70
C PHE A 159 1.29 16.90 -7.61
N VAL A 160 1.80 15.78 -7.08
CA VAL A 160 1.01 14.54 -6.90
C VAL A 160 -0.16 14.78 -5.94
N ALA A 161 0.05 15.45 -4.82
CA ALA A 161 -1.01 15.75 -3.86
C ALA A 161 -2.12 16.62 -4.49
N VAL A 162 -1.75 17.65 -5.26
CA VAL A 162 -2.71 18.49 -5.99
C VAL A 162 -3.45 17.69 -7.06
N ALA A 163 -2.75 16.83 -7.82
CA ALA A 163 -3.38 15.98 -8.83
C ALA A 163 -4.39 15.01 -8.21
N VAL A 164 -4.07 14.42 -7.04
CA VAL A 164 -4.98 13.56 -6.28
C VAL A 164 -6.23 14.34 -5.83
N ILE A 165 -6.07 15.54 -5.27
CA ILE A 165 -7.21 16.39 -4.84
C ILE A 165 -8.10 16.75 -6.05
N ILE A 166 -7.50 17.10 -7.19
CA ILE A 166 -8.27 17.41 -8.41
C ILE A 166 -9.03 16.17 -8.88
N GLY A 167 -8.38 15.00 -8.94
CA GLY A 167 -9.02 13.75 -9.32
C GLY A 167 -10.20 13.39 -8.41
N ASP A 168 -10.03 13.58 -7.10
CA ASP A 168 -11.08 13.34 -6.09
C ASP A 168 -12.26 14.31 -6.22
N PHE A 169 -12.01 15.56 -6.60
CA PHE A 169 -13.08 16.52 -6.88
C PHE A 169 -13.81 16.19 -8.20
N VAL A 170 -13.10 15.71 -9.22
CA VAL A 170 -13.70 15.26 -10.48
C VAL A 170 -14.61 14.04 -10.26
N THR A 171 -14.14 13.04 -9.52
CA THR A 171 -14.98 11.87 -9.17
C THR A 171 -16.17 12.32 -8.35
N LEU A 172 -15.99 13.27 -7.42
CA LEU A 172 -17.07 13.83 -6.60
C LEU A 172 -18.19 14.41 -7.47
N VAL A 173 -17.83 15.31 -8.39
CA VAL A 173 -18.77 15.96 -9.30
C VAL A 173 -19.45 14.94 -10.22
N ALA A 174 -18.68 14.01 -10.79
CA ALA A 174 -19.23 12.97 -11.68
C ALA A 174 -20.29 12.11 -10.97
N TYR A 175 -20.04 11.76 -9.70
CA TYR A 175 -20.96 10.93 -8.91
C TYR A 175 -22.24 11.69 -8.53
N VAL A 176 -22.12 12.97 -8.14
CA VAL A 176 -23.26 13.85 -7.85
C VAL A 176 -24.11 14.08 -9.10
N LEU A 177 -23.50 14.31 -10.26
CA LEU A 177 -24.20 14.46 -11.55
C LEU A 177 -24.91 13.17 -11.98
N GLY A 178 -24.40 12.01 -11.59
CA GLY A 178 -25.03 10.71 -11.79
C GLY A 178 -26.24 10.46 -10.87
N GLY A 179 -26.62 11.40 -10.00
CA GLY A 179 -27.79 11.29 -9.11
C GLY A 179 -27.61 10.37 -7.92
N GLY A 180 -26.39 9.85 -7.68
CA GLY A 180 -26.09 8.97 -6.56
C GLY A 180 -25.44 9.75 -5.42
N THR A 181 -26.14 9.97 -4.31
CA THR A 181 -25.49 10.36 -3.05
C THR A 181 -25.48 9.18 -2.10
N THR A 182 -24.43 8.35 -2.16
CA THR A 182 -24.18 7.35 -1.12
C THR A 182 -23.19 7.95 -0.12
N ALA A 183 -23.56 7.98 1.18
CA ALA A 183 -22.73 8.55 2.24
C ALA A 183 -21.28 7.99 2.24
N ARG A 184 -21.12 6.71 1.87
CA ARG A 184 -19.83 6.04 1.66
C ARG A 184 -18.87 6.81 0.75
N PHE A 185 -19.39 7.37 -0.33
CA PHE A 185 -18.56 8.03 -1.34
C PHE A 185 -18.06 9.39 -0.84
N LEU A 186 -18.93 10.16 -0.17
CA LEU A 186 -18.54 11.41 0.48
C LEU A 186 -17.48 11.20 1.57
N LEU A 187 -17.60 10.14 2.38
CA LEU A 187 -16.58 9.81 3.37
C LEU A 187 -15.23 9.44 2.73
N LYS A 188 -15.24 8.69 1.62
CA LYS A 188 -14.01 8.32 0.90
C LYS A 188 -13.28 9.54 0.34
N VAL A 189 -14.01 10.45 -0.30
CA VAL A 189 -13.50 11.75 -0.78
C VAL A 189 -12.92 12.54 0.39
N LEU A 190 -13.64 12.62 1.51
CA LEU A 190 -13.15 13.31 2.72
C LEU A 190 -11.83 12.72 3.23
N VAL A 191 -11.69 11.40 3.26
CA VAL A 191 -10.45 10.72 3.67
C VAL A 191 -9.29 11.11 2.75
N VAL A 192 -9.47 11.08 1.44
CA VAL A 192 -8.44 11.45 0.47
C VAL A 192 -8.06 12.92 0.63
N ALA A 193 -9.05 13.82 0.74
CA ALA A 193 -8.84 15.24 0.96
C ALA A 193 -8.06 15.54 2.25
N VAL A 194 -8.37 14.87 3.36
CA VAL A 194 -7.66 15.04 4.64
C VAL A 194 -6.22 14.53 4.53
N VAL A 195 -5.99 13.34 3.98
CA VAL A 195 -4.63 12.78 3.85
C VAL A 195 -3.78 13.62 2.91
N ALA A 196 -4.30 13.96 1.72
CA ALA A 196 -3.59 14.80 0.76
C ALA A 196 -3.35 16.21 1.32
N GLY A 197 -4.33 16.79 2.01
CA GLY A 197 -4.23 18.09 2.67
C GLY A 197 -3.17 18.12 3.78
N LEU A 198 -3.06 17.06 4.59
CA LEU A 198 -2.03 16.94 5.62
C LEU A 198 -0.63 16.83 5.02
N ILE A 199 -0.46 16.02 3.97
CA ILE A 199 0.81 15.89 3.24
C ILE A 199 1.21 17.21 2.60
N LEU A 200 0.28 17.84 1.88
CA LEU A 200 0.49 19.13 1.23
C LEU A 200 0.82 20.23 2.26
N GLY A 201 0.08 20.29 3.36
CA GLY A 201 0.30 21.23 4.45
C GLY A 201 1.66 21.05 5.12
N TYR A 202 2.08 19.80 5.31
CA TYR A 202 3.43 19.49 5.81
C TYR A 202 4.52 20.00 4.87
N TYR A 203 4.42 19.72 3.58
CA TYR A 203 5.44 20.14 2.60
C TYR A 203 5.44 21.66 2.34
N LEU A 204 4.28 22.32 2.38
CA LEU A 204 4.18 23.78 2.33
C LEU A 204 4.80 24.43 3.57
N TRP A 205 4.57 23.84 4.75
CA TRP A 205 5.21 24.27 5.99
C TRP A 205 6.74 24.11 5.90
N ASP A 206 7.22 22.97 5.42
CA ASP A 206 8.65 22.67 5.23
C ASP A 206 9.32 23.64 4.24
N LEU A 207 8.64 23.99 3.14
CA LEU A 207 9.09 25.01 2.18
C LEU A 207 9.21 26.40 2.81
N ARG A 208 8.18 26.84 3.56
CA ARG A 208 8.13 28.17 4.18
C ARG A 208 9.13 28.32 5.33
N ASP A 209 9.36 27.26 6.11
CA ASP A 209 10.24 27.31 7.28
C ASP A 209 11.73 27.27 6.89
N THR A 210 12.05 26.75 5.70
CA THR A 210 13.41 26.79 5.14
C THR A 210 13.89 28.24 4.93
N GLU A 211 12.98 29.19 4.72
CA GLU A 211 13.29 30.62 4.59
C GLU A 211 13.48 31.34 5.95
N ARG A 212 13.00 30.77 7.07
CA ARG A 212 12.94 31.42 8.39
C ARG A 212 13.89 30.85 9.45
N GLY A 213 14.63 29.80 9.13
CA GLY A 213 15.81 29.39 9.92
C GLY A 213 15.55 28.76 11.30
N ARG A 214 14.36 28.19 11.57
CA ARG A 214 14.11 27.39 12.79
C ARG A 214 12.77 26.62 12.67
N ARG A 215 12.74 25.28 12.53
CA ARG A 215 12.49 24.31 13.64
C ARG A 215 12.55 22.83 13.18
N PRO A 216 12.58 21.84 14.12
CA PRO A 216 12.32 20.42 13.78
C PRO A 216 10.88 20.20 13.29
N VAL A 217 10.64 19.08 12.59
CA VAL A 217 9.30 18.57 12.19
C VAL A 217 8.25 18.92 13.25
N PRO A 218 7.13 19.58 12.93
CA PRO A 218 6.17 19.98 13.96
C PRO A 218 5.58 18.69 14.55
N ALA A 219 5.74 18.51 15.85
CA ALA A 219 5.28 17.31 16.57
C ALA A 219 3.80 17.00 16.29
N LEU A 220 3.01 18.01 15.93
CA LEU A 220 1.65 17.89 15.45
C LEU A 220 1.51 16.99 14.20
N PHE A 221 2.24 17.26 13.11
CA PHE A 221 2.11 16.47 11.87
C PHE A 221 2.54 15.02 12.09
N LEU A 222 3.61 14.82 12.87
CA LEU A 222 4.08 13.48 13.22
C LEU A 222 3.08 12.75 14.12
N GLY A 223 2.51 13.44 15.11
CA GLY A 223 1.48 12.89 15.99
C GLY A 223 0.21 12.50 15.22
N VAL A 224 -0.25 13.33 14.29
CA VAL A 224 -1.38 13.03 13.41
C VAL A 224 -1.09 11.82 12.51
N ALA A 225 0.10 11.75 11.91
CA ALA A 225 0.48 10.61 11.07
C ALA A 225 0.58 9.28 11.85
N VAL A 226 1.12 9.32 13.08
CA VAL A 226 1.16 8.16 13.99
C VAL A 226 -0.27 7.75 14.36
N LEU A 227 -1.11 8.69 14.78
CA LEU A 227 -2.49 8.42 15.17
C LEU A 227 -3.29 7.82 14.01
N ALA A 228 -3.19 8.40 12.81
CA ALA A 228 -3.88 7.90 11.62
C ALA A 228 -3.43 6.48 11.27
N SER A 229 -2.12 6.20 11.32
CA SER A 229 -1.56 4.87 11.02
C SER A 229 -1.99 3.83 12.06
N VAL A 230 -1.92 4.15 13.35
CA VAL A 230 -2.35 3.25 14.44
C VAL A 230 -3.85 2.99 14.35
N THR A 231 -4.67 4.02 14.08
CA THR A 231 -6.12 3.88 13.94
C THR A 231 -6.47 3.02 12.73
N ALA A 232 -5.83 3.25 11.58
CA ALA A 232 -6.05 2.46 10.37
C ALA A 232 -5.67 0.99 10.57
N VAL A 233 -4.52 0.71 11.18
CA VAL A 233 -4.08 -0.66 11.49
C VAL A 233 -5.02 -1.32 12.49
N GLY A 234 -5.38 -0.63 13.58
CA GLY A 234 -6.32 -1.14 14.58
C GLY A 234 -7.69 -1.46 13.99
N ALA A 235 -8.23 -0.58 13.15
CA ALA A 235 -9.48 -0.82 12.43
C ALA A 235 -9.38 -2.00 11.46
N GLY A 236 -8.26 -2.14 10.72
CA GLY A 236 -8.04 -3.26 9.81
C GLY A 236 -7.94 -4.60 10.54
N LEU A 237 -7.23 -4.65 11.67
CA LEU A 237 -7.14 -5.86 12.51
C LEU A 237 -8.48 -6.23 13.15
N TRP A 238 -9.24 -5.23 13.60
CA TRP A 238 -10.59 -5.45 14.13
C TRP A 238 -11.53 -6.03 13.05
N LEU A 239 -11.46 -5.51 11.83
CA LEU A 239 -12.30 -5.97 10.71
C LEU A 239 -12.02 -7.43 10.30
N MET A 240 -10.77 -7.86 10.38
CA MET A 240 -10.38 -9.24 10.03
C MET A 240 -10.66 -10.28 11.10
N GLY A 241 -10.73 -9.87 12.36
CA GLY A 241 -10.51 -10.79 13.47
C GLY A 241 -9.05 -11.27 13.56
N PRO A 242 -8.70 -12.00 14.63
CA PRO A 242 -7.34 -12.44 14.90
C PRO A 242 -6.81 -13.44 13.87
N PRO A 243 -5.47 -13.49 13.64
CA PRO A 243 -4.85 -14.41 12.68
C PRO A 243 -5.17 -15.89 12.90
N SER A 244 -5.41 -16.30 14.15
CA SER A 244 -5.78 -17.67 14.51
C SER A 244 -7.16 -18.06 13.97
N GLU A 245 -8.12 -17.14 14.00
CA GLU A 245 -9.45 -17.39 13.42
C GLU A 245 -9.37 -17.49 11.90
N GLN A 246 -8.56 -16.64 11.26
CA GLN A 246 -8.33 -16.71 9.81
C GLN A 246 -7.64 -18.02 9.39
N ALA A 247 -6.74 -18.55 10.22
CA ALA A 247 -6.14 -19.86 10.00
C ALA A 247 -7.16 -21.00 10.17
N ALA A 248 -8.00 -20.92 11.20
CA ALA A 248 -9.08 -21.87 11.44
C ALA A 248 -10.08 -21.91 10.28
N ARG A 249 -10.52 -20.74 9.79
CA ARG A 249 -11.41 -20.62 8.62
C ARG A 249 -10.83 -21.29 7.38
N ARG A 250 -9.55 -21.04 7.05
CA ARG A 250 -8.91 -21.70 5.90
C ARG A 250 -8.84 -23.22 6.03
N ILE A 251 -8.69 -23.74 7.25
CA ILE A 251 -8.73 -25.18 7.51
C ILE A 251 -10.16 -25.71 7.31
N ASP A 252 -11.17 -24.98 7.80
CA ASP A 252 -12.58 -25.32 7.61
C ASP A 252 -12.99 -25.28 6.12
N ASP A 253 -12.54 -24.30 5.35
CA ASP A 253 -12.74 -24.23 3.89
C ASP A 253 -12.10 -25.44 3.19
N ARG A 254 -10.90 -25.84 3.64
CA ARG A 254 -10.23 -27.02 3.12
C ARG A 254 -11.00 -28.30 3.44
N ARG A 255 -11.56 -28.42 4.65
CA ARG A 255 -12.42 -29.55 5.04
C ARG A 255 -13.66 -29.62 4.16
N VAL A 256 -14.33 -28.51 3.90
CA VAL A 256 -15.48 -28.48 2.98
C VAL A 256 -15.09 -28.97 1.59
N GLU A 257 -13.94 -28.53 1.06
CA GLU A 257 -13.46 -28.98 -0.25
C GLU A 257 -13.09 -30.48 -0.27
N ASP A 258 -12.48 -30.99 0.80
CA ASP A 258 -12.18 -32.40 0.97
C ASP A 258 -13.49 -33.23 1.03
N LEU A 259 -14.50 -32.78 1.79
CA LEU A 259 -15.81 -33.43 1.88
C LEU A 259 -16.56 -33.43 0.53
N ARG A 260 -16.47 -32.34 -0.24
CA ARG A 260 -17.01 -32.28 -1.62
C ARG A 260 -16.32 -33.29 -2.53
N SER A 261 -15.00 -33.41 -2.40
CA SER A 261 -14.20 -34.37 -3.16
C SER A 261 -14.55 -35.81 -2.78
N LEU A 262 -14.75 -36.09 -1.49
CA LEU A 262 -15.19 -37.39 -0.97
C LEU A 262 -16.59 -37.75 -1.47
N ALA A 263 -17.55 -36.83 -1.37
CA ALA A 263 -18.90 -37.03 -1.86
C ALA A 263 -18.92 -37.34 -3.37
N ALA A 264 -18.14 -36.60 -4.16
CA ALA A 264 -17.98 -36.88 -5.59
C ALA A 264 -17.30 -38.24 -5.86
N GLY A 265 -16.40 -38.68 -4.98
CA GLY A 265 -15.80 -40.00 -5.02
C GLY A 265 -16.81 -41.12 -4.76
N VAL A 266 -17.64 -40.97 -3.72
CA VAL A 266 -18.73 -41.90 -3.39
C VAL A 266 -19.73 -41.99 -4.55
N ASP A 267 -20.10 -40.86 -5.16
CA ASP A 267 -20.99 -40.84 -6.33
C ASP A 267 -20.42 -41.65 -7.49
N ARG A 268 -19.14 -41.46 -7.83
CA ARG A 268 -18.50 -42.23 -8.91
C ARG A 268 -18.40 -43.72 -8.60
N TYR A 269 -18.10 -44.07 -7.35
CA TYR A 269 -18.06 -45.47 -6.92
C TYR A 269 -19.43 -46.12 -7.07
N TYR A 270 -20.47 -45.42 -6.61
CA TYR A 270 -21.86 -45.87 -6.74
C TYR A 270 -22.28 -46.03 -8.22
N GLU A 271 -21.91 -45.09 -9.09
CA GLU A 271 -22.18 -45.19 -10.53
C GLU A 271 -21.52 -46.41 -11.20
N GLN A 272 -20.35 -46.85 -10.71
CA GLN A 272 -19.62 -47.99 -11.26
C GLN A 272 -20.10 -49.34 -10.69
N ASN A 273 -20.36 -49.39 -9.39
CA ASN A 273 -20.59 -50.64 -8.66
C ASN A 273 -22.06 -50.86 -8.29
N SER A 274 -22.92 -49.85 -8.47
CA SER A 274 -24.33 -49.84 -8.02
C SER A 274 -24.54 -50.05 -6.52
N GLU A 275 -23.46 -49.97 -5.72
CA GLU A 275 -23.42 -50.16 -4.27
C GLU A 275 -22.59 -49.04 -3.62
N LEU A 276 -22.89 -48.71 -2.36
CA LEU A 276 -22.10 -47.74 -1.60
C LEU A 276 -20.79 -48.39 -1.10
N PRO A 277 -19.68 -47.66 -1.02
CA PRO A 277 -18.46 -48.20 -0.46
C PRO A 277 -18.64 -48.50 1.04
N GLU A 278 -18.07 -49.60 1.53
CA GLU A 278 -18.11 -49.94 2.97
C GLU A 278 -17.23 -48.99 3.79
N SER A 279 -16.16 -48.48 3.18
CA SER A 279 -15.25 -47.52 3.79
C SER A 279 -14.65 -46.55 2.78
N LEU A 280 -14.19 -45.38 3.25
CA LEU A 280 -13.50 -44.41 2.39
C LEU A 280 -12.20 -44.95 1.79
N GLY A 281 -11.61 -46.00 2.38
CA GLY A 281 -10.41 -46.65 1.85
C GLY A 281 -10.65 -47.28 0.47
N GLU A 282 -11.85 -47.75 0.19
CA GLU A 282 -12.21 -48.34 -1.12
C GLU A 282 -12.18 -47.32 -2.25
N LEU A 283 -12.47 -46.05 -1.94
CA LEU A 283 -12.42 -44.96 -2.91
C LEU A 283 -11.00 -44.75 -3.46
N SER A 284 -9.98 -44.95 -2.63
CA SER A 284 -8.57 -44.79 -3.04
C SER A 284 -8.11 -45.88 -4.00
N ALA A 285 -8.66 -47.09 -3.88
CA ALA A 285 -8.36 -48.21 -4.76
C ALA A 285 -9.15 -48.15 -6.07
N ALA A 286 -10.37 -47.62 -6.03
CA ALA A 286 -11.29 -47.59 -7.16
C ALA A 286 -11.11 -46.37 -8.08
N LEU A 287 -10.55 -45.25 -7.59
CA LEU A 287 -10.51 -43.98 -8.34
C LEU A 287 -9.07 -43.59 -8.75
N PRO A 288 -8.86 -43.15 -10.01
CA PRO A 288 -7.51 -42.81 -10.51
C PRO A 288 -6.95 -41.50 -9.95
N THR A 289 -7.78 -40.66 -9.34
CA THR A 289 -7.37 -39.40 -8.71
C THR A 289 -7.22 -39.59 -7.20
N PRO A 290 -6.11 -39.16 -6.58
CA PRO A 290 -5.97 -39.16 -5.12
C PRO A 290 -7.08 -38.36 -4.45
N ILE A 291 -7.71 -38.93 -3.43
CA ILE A 291 -8.79 -38.31 -2.67
C ILE A 291 -8.28 -38.02 -1.25
N PRO A 292 -8.54 -36.83 -0.69
CA PRO A 292 -8.16 -36.51 0.68
C PRO A 292 -9.02 -37.31 1.65
N LEU A 293 -8.43 -38.35 2.25
CA LEU A 293 -9.10 -39.20 3.24
C LEU A 293 -8.97 -38.69 4.68
N ASP A 294 -7.97 -37.85 4.94
CA ASP A 294 -7.58 -37.41 6.27
C ASP A 294 -7.79 -35.91 6.46
N ASP A 295 -8.16 -35.52 7.67
CA ASP A 295 -8.29 -34.13 8.08
C ASP A 295 -6.94 -33.39 7.97
N PRO A 296 -6.90 -32.20 7.34
CA PRO A 296 -5.65 -31.49 7.07
C PRO A 296 -4.93 -30.99 8.33
N SER A 297 -5.62 -30.87 9.47
CA SER A 297 -5.06 -30.41 10.74
C SER A 297 -4.74 -31.56 11.69
N THR A 298 -5.66 -32.50 11.88
CA THR A 298 -5.53 -33.59 12.87
C THR A 298 -4.89 -34.85 12.28
N ARG A 299 -4.92 -34.99 10.95
CA ARG A 299 -4.56 -36.23 10.21
C ARG A 299 -5.37 -37.45 10.61
N ALA A 300 -6.51 -37.25 11.29
CA ALA A 300 -7.46 -38.32 11.53
C ALA A 300 -8.29 -38.54 10.25
N PRO A 301 -8.68 -39.79 9.93
CA PRO A 301 -9.52 -40.05 8.78
C PRO A 301 -10.89 -39.38 8.95
N TYR A 302 -11.46 -38.85 7.86
CA TYR A 302 -12.83 -38.34 7.86
C TYR A 302 -13.81 -39.44 8.24
N ARG A 303 -14.87 -39.07 8.98
CA ARG A 303 -15.89 -40.03 9.38
C ARG A 303 -16.89 -40.21 8.25
N TYR A 304 -17.13 -41.46 7.90
CA TYR A 304 -18.11 -41.88 6.90
C TYR A 304 -18.97 -43.00 7.46
N SER A 305 -20.28 -42.93 7.21
CA SER A 305 -21.22 -44.01 7.51
C SER A 305 -22.14 -44.23 6.32
N PRO A 306 -22.15 -45.43 5.70
CA PRO A 306 -23.16 -45.76 4.71
C PRO A 306 -24.52 -45.93 5.40
N GLY A 307 -25.60 -45.50 4.72
CA GLY A 307 -26.98 -45.60 5.18
C GLY A 307 -27.85 -46.42 4.22
N ALA A 308 -29.16 -46.45 4.48
CA ALA A 308 -30.14 -47.11 3.61
C ALA A 308 -30.44 -46.25 2.37
N ASP A 309 -31.01 -46.84 1.33
CA ASP A 309 -31.55 -46.12 0.16
C ASP A 309 -30.56 -45.15 -0.51
N ARG A 310 -29.29 -45.56 -0.62
CA ARG A 310 -28.17 -44.76 -1.20
C ARG A 310 -27.78 -43.53 -0.39
N SER A 311 -28.33 -43.37 0.81
CA SER A 311 -27.91 -42.33 1.74
C SER A 311 -26.57 -42.66 2.37
N PHE A 312 -25.76 -41.65 2.63
CA PHE A 312 -24.52 -41.77 3.38
C PHE A 312 -24.25 -40.48 4.16
N GLU A 313 -23.48 -40.59 5.22
CA GLU A 313 -23.14 -39.48 6.09
C GLU A 313 -21.63 -39.21 6.04
N LEU A 314 -21.26 -37.95 5.90
CA LEU A 314 -19.89 -37.48 6.00
C LEU A 314 -19.77 -36.45 7.12
N CYS A 315 -18.83 -36.63 8.05
CA CYS A 315 -18.64 -35.70 9.15
C CYS A 315 -17.23 -35.12 9.20
N ALA A 316 -17.15 -33.87 9.65
CA ALA A 316 -15.91 -33.19 10.00
C ALA A 316 -16.12 -32.31 11.24
N ASP A 317 -15.01 -31.95 11.90
CA ASP A 317 -15.00 -31.06 13.07
C ASP A 317 -14.62 -29.65 12.64
N PHE A 318 -15.58 -28.72 12.60
CA PHE A 318 -15.32 -27.33 12.18
C PHE A 318 -14.95 -26.44 13.36
N ALA A 319 -13.94 -25.59 13.19
CA ALA A 319 -13.48 -24.69 14.24
C ALA A 319 -14.30 -23.39 14.30
N GLN A 320 -14.89 -22.97 13.20
CA GLN A 320 -15.72 -21.78 13.06
C GLN A 320 -17.04 -22.12 12.36
N PRO A 321 -18.11 -21.35 12.61
CA PRO A 321 -19.29 -21.44 11.78
C PRO A 321 -18.96 -20.96 10.36
N SER A 322 -19.58 -21.60 9.37
CA SER A 322 -19.60 -21.10 8.00
C SER A 322 -20.04 -19.63 7.99
N GLY A 323 -19.33 -18.80 7.23
CA GLY A 323 -19.72 -17.40 7.06
C GLY A 323 -21.12 -17.32 6.45
N ASP A 324 -21.80 -16.19 6.64
CA ASP A 324 -23.08 -15.86 5.95
C ASP A 324 -22.75 -15.67 4.46
N THR A 325 -22.46 -16.77 3.77
CA THR A 325 -22.19 -16.79 2.35
C THR A 325 -23.52 -16.63 1.63
N LEU A 326 -23.47 -15.96 0.49
CA LEU A 326 -24.62 -15.70 -0.39
C LEU A 326 -25.39 -16.94 -0.82
N VAL A 327 -24.80 -18.13 -0.63
CA VAL A 327 -25.43 -19.42 -0.90
C VAL A 327 -25.91 -20.00 0.44
N ARG A 328 -26.93 -19.37 1.04
CA ARG A 328 -27.64 -19.93 2.21
C ARG A 328 -28.20 -21.33 1.99
N ASP A 329 -28.32 -21.74 0.73
CA ASP A 329 -28.80 -23.05 0.31
C ASP A 329 -27.66 -24.04 -0.01
N SER A 330 -26.42 -23.76 0.41
CA SER A 330 -25.36 -24.77 0.29
C SER A 330 -25.58 -25.86 1.32
N VAL A 331 -25.64 -27.11 0.85
CA VAL A 331 -25.67 -28.33 1.71
C VAL A 331 -24.49 -28.35 2.70
N TRP A 332 -23.42 -27.60 2.42
CA TRP A 332 -22.21 -27.52 3.23
C TRP A 332 -22.22 -26.43 4.32
N THR A 333 -23.35 -25.76 4.55
CA THR A 333 -23.52 -24.80 5.63
C THR A 333 -23.40 -25.51 6.99
N HIS A 334 -22.56 -24.98 7.88
CA HIS A 334 -22.20 -25.65 9.13
C HIS A 334 -21.99 -24.69 10.31
N ALA A 335 -22.26 -25.17 11.52
CA ALA A 335 -21.89 -24.52 12.77
C ALA A 335 -20.48 -24.95 13.22
N ALA A 336 -19.93 -24.29 14.24
CA ALA A 336 -18.72 -24.76 14.90
C ALA A 336 -18.99 -26.07 15.67
N GLY A 337 -18.00 -26.97 15.69
CA GLY A 337 -18.05 -28.30 16.28
C GLY A 337 -18.19 -29.42 15.25
N THR A 338 -18.45 -30.62 15.73
CA THR A 338 -18.69 -31.79 14.87
C THR A 338 -19.98 -31.59 14.09
N GLN A 339 -19.90 -31.64 12.77
CA GLN A 339 -21.05 -31.53 11.86
C GLN A 339 -21.03 -32.68 10.88
N CYS A 340 -22.20 -33.26 10.65
CA CYS A 340 -22.39 -34.38 9.74
C CYS A 340 -23.40 -34.00 8.67
N PHE A 341 -23.07 -34.30 7.42
CA PHE A 341 -23.89 -34.02 6.26
C PHE A 341 -24.44 -35.34 5.72
N THR A 342 -25.77 -35.47 5.74
CA THR A 342 -26.46 -36.60 5.12
C THR A 342 -26.68 -36.30 3.65
N LEU A 343 -26.16 -37.16 2.78
CA LEU A 343 -26.16 -37.00 1.33
C LEU A 343 -26.72 -38.26 0.67
N THR A 344 -27.25 -38.15 -0.55
CA THR A 344 -27.80 -39.29 -1.32
C THR A 344 -26.99 -39.52 -2.58
N ALA A 345 -26.39 -40.70 -2.75
CA ALA A 345 -25.52 -40.97 -3.89
C ALA A 345 -26.25 -40.82 -5.24
N GLY A 346 -25.60 -40.15 -6.19
CA GLY A 346 -26.14 -39.85 -7.52
C GLY A 346 -27.09 -38.64 -7.60
N ASP A 347 -27.34 -37.95 -6.49
CA ASP A 347 -28.09 -36.68 -6.50
C ASP A 347 -27.22 -35.54 -7.07
N LYS A 348 -27.70 -34.92 -8.15
CA LYS A 348 -27.00 -33.89 -8.93
C LYS A 348 -27.21 -32.48 -8.39
N GLU A 349 -28.13 -32.26 -7.45
CA GLU A 349 -28.41 -30.94 -6.88
C GLU A 349 -27.37 -30.51 -5.82
N ARG A 350 -26.42 -31.39 -5.48
CA ARG A 350 -25.36 -31.17 -4.46
C ARG A 350 -24.11 -30.40 -4.94
N ARG A 351 -24.02 -30.02 -6.22
CA ARG A 351 -22.81 -29.42 -6.83
C ARG A 351 -22.66 -27.94 -6.60
#